data_AF-G8QMQ3-F1
#
_entry.id   AF-G8QMQ3-F1
#
_cell.length_a   1.000
_cell.length_b   1.000
_cell.length_c   1.000
_cell.angle_alpha   90.00
_cell.angle_beta   90.00
_cell.angle_gamma   90.00
#
_symmetry.space_group_name_H-M   'P 1'
#
loop_
_entity.id
_entity.type
_entity.pdbx_description
1 polymer ?
#
loop_
_entity_poly.entity_id
_entity_poly.type
_entity_poly.pdbx_seq_one_letter_code
_entity_poly.pdbx_strand_id
1 'polypeptide(L)'
;MNEILLLAHEILCAAIFYSVFIRAVRSCEKVRTDVRLAFFVLGIVACTGMAAPLAWGFAPDGFTLVLLAAVAIVEIVTSHHWACGVPDSFYKPGCAPRQRRASDRNEGGHHAGA
;
A
#
# COMPACT_ATOMS: atom_id res chain seq x y z
N MET A 1 7.68 -30.40 -7.51
CA MET A 1 7.70 -29.57 -6.28
C MET A 1 8.06 -28.11 -6.54
N ASN A 2 8.85 -27.78 -7.58
CA ASN A 2 9.23 -26.39 -7.87
C ASN A 2 8.12 -25.55 -8.54
N GLU A 3 7.18 -26.18 -9.24
CA GLU A 3 6.08 -25.47 -9.93
C GLU A 3 5.15 -24.74 -8.95
N ILE A 4 4.89 -25.33 -7.78
CA ILE A 4 4.06 -24.70 -6.73
C ILE A 4 4.75 -23.44 -6.19
N LEU A 5 6.08 -23.49 -6.02
CA LEU A 5 6.87 -22.36 -5.53
C LEU A 5 6.92 -21.23 -6.56
N LEU A 6 7.03 -21.57 -7.84
CA LEU A 6 6.95 -20.61 -8.94
C LEU A 6 5.58 -19.95 -9.03
N LEU A 7 4.49 -20.74 -8.97
CA LEU A 7 3.13 -20.21 -8.98
C LEU A 7 2.88 -19.30 -7.77
N ALA A 8 3.32 -19.71 -6.57
CA ALA A 8 3.18 -18.89 -5.36
C ALA A 8 3.95 -17.57 -5.48
N HIS A 9 5.19 -17.61 -6.00
CA HIS A 9 6.01 -16.42 -6.23
C HIS A 9 5.33 -15.46 -7.20
N GLU A 10 4.85 -15.98 -8.33
CA GLU A 10 4.17 -15.18 -9.35
C GLU A 10 2.90 -14.53 -8.82
N ILE A 11 2.07 -15.29 -8.09
CA ILE A 11 0.84 -14.78 -7.47
C ILE A 11 1.15 -13.68 -6.46
N LEU A 12 2.18 -13.87 -5.62
CA LEU A 12 2.58 -12.88 -4.63
C LEU A 12 3.13 -11.61 -5.28
N CYS A 13 3.98 -11.73 -6.30
CA CYS A 13 4.47 -10.59 -7.07
C CYS A 13 3.33 -9.83 -7.75
N ALA A 14 2.39 -10.54 -8.38
CA ALA A 14 1.21 -9.94 -9.00
C ALA A 14 0.31 -9.24 -7.97
N ALA A 15 0.11 -9.83 -6.79
CA ALA A 15 -0.70 -9.25 -5.72
C ALA A 15 -0.07 -7.95 -5.17
N ILE A 16 1.25 -7.94 -4.97
CA ILE A 16 1.99 -6.74 -4.56
C ILE A 16 1.87 -5.67 -5.63
N PHE A 17 2.14 -6.02 -6.90
CA PHE A 17 2.06 -5.10 -8.03
C PHE A 17 0.66 -4.46 -8.15
N TYR A 18 -0.39 -5.28 -8.12
CA TYR A 18 -1.76 -4.80 -8.21
C TYR A 18 -2.11 -3.87 -7.04
N SER A 19 -1.71 -4.23 -5.82
CA SER A 19 -1.94 -3.42 -4.61
C SER A 19 -1.26 -2.05 -4.70
N VAL A 20 0.01 -2.00 -5.11
CA VAL A 20 0.74 -0.73 -5.24
C VAL A 20 0.28 0.09 -6.43
N PHE A 21 -0.10 -0.54 -7.54
CA PHE A 21 -0.62 0.14 -8.72
C PHE A 21 -1.92 0.88 -8.42
N ILE A 22 -2.88 0.24 -7.74
CA ILE A 22 -4.12 0.89 -7.31
C ILE A 22 -3.82 2.09 -6.41
N ARG A 23 -2.92 1.96 -5.43
CA ARG A 23 -2.56 3.07 -4.54
C ARG A 23 -1.83 4.19 -5.26
N ALA A 24 -0.94 3.87 -6.20
CA ALA A 24 -0.25 4.85 -7.01
C ALA A 24 -1.22 5.67 -7.88
N VAL A 25 -2.21 5.00 -8.50
CA VAL A 25 -3.25 5.65 -9.31
C VAL A 25 -4.21 6.48 -8.43
N ARG A 26 -4.57 5.99 -7.24
CA ARG A 26 -5.46 6.70 -6.31
C ARG A 26 -4.75 7.84 -5.56
N SER A 27 -3.42 7.81 -5.50
CA SER A 27 -2.61 8.84 -4.85
C SER A 27 -2.51 10.09 -5.73
N CYS A 28 -3.41 11.05 -5.52
CA CYS A 28 -3.38 12.34 -6.21
C CYS A 28 -2.15 13.19 -5.86
N GLU A 29 -1.91 14.26 -6.63
CA GLU A 29 -0.79 15.22 -6.52
C GLU A 29 -0.57 15.85 -5.13
N LYS A 30 -1.59 15.79 -4.27
CA LYS A 30 -1.60 16.32 -2.90
C LYS A 30 -0.84 15.45 -1.89
N VAL A 31 -0.61 14.16 -2.21
CA VAL A 31 0.18 13.24 -1.38
C VAL A 31 1.67 13.52 -1.56
N ARG A 32 2.46 13.32 -0.50
CA ARG A 32 3.93 13.44 -0.52
C ARG A 32 4.53 12.62 -1.65
N THR A 33 5.49 13.21 -2.36
CA THR A 33 6.21 12.60 -3.48
C THR A 33 6.97 11.36 -3.05
N ASP A 34 7.51 11.35 -1.83
CA ASP A 34 8.30 10.23 -1.29
C ASP A 34 7.47 8.94 -1.20
N VAL A 35 6.21 9.07 -0.81
CA VAL A 35 5.29 7.93 -0.69
C VAL A 35 4.92 7.38 -2.06
N ARG A 36 4.70 8.26 -3.04
CA ARG A 36 4.47 7.86 -4.44
C ARG A 36 5.69 7.18 -5.03
N LEU A 37 6.89 7.69 -4.72
CA LEU A 37 8.15 7.10 -5.15
C LEU A 37 8.34 5.70 -4.55
N ALA A 38 8.03 5.51 -3.27
CA ALA A 38 8.10 4.21 -2.62
C ALA A 38 7.21 3.17 -3.32
N PHE A 39 5.93 3.50 -3.59
CA PHE A 39 5.05 2.59 -4.33
C PHE A 39 5.50 2.34 -5.77
N PHE A 40 6.08 3.34 -6.43
CA PHE A 40 6.59 3.20 -7.78
C PHE A 40 7.80 2.27 -7.84
N VAL A 41 8.75 2.45 -6.91
CA VAL A 41 9.92 1.56 -6.77
C VAL A 41 9.46 0.14 -6.45
N LEU A 42 8.50 -0.02 -5.53
CA LEU A 42 7.97 -1.35 -5.20
C LEU A 42 7.28 -2.00 -6.41
N GLY A 43 6.57 -1.22 -7.23
CA GLY A 43 5.97 -1.68 -8.48
C GLY A 43 7.02 -2.14 -9.50
N ILE A 44 8.12 -1.39 -9.67
CA ILE A 44 9.24 -1.81 -10.52
C ILE A 44 9.82 -3.13 -10.02
N VAL A 45 10.11 -3.23 -8.72
CA VAL A 45 10.67 -4.44 -8.12
C VAL A 45 9.73 -5.64 -8.31
N ALA A 46 8.41 -5.45 -8.16
CA ALA A 46 7.44 -6.50 -8.41
C ALA A 46 7.40 -6.93 -9.89
N CYS A 47 7.47 -5.99 -10.83
CA CYS A 47 7.62 -6.30 -12.26
C CYS A 47 8.91 -7.07 -12.57
N THR A 48 10.03 -6.66 -11.98
CA THR A 48 11.29 -7.38 -12.09
C THR A 48 11.18 -8.78 -11.48
N GLY A 49 10.45 -8.92 -10.37
CA GLY A 49 10.19 -10.21 -9.72
C GLY A 49 9.38 -11.18 -10.58
N MET A 50 8.39 -10.70 -11.35
CA MET A 50 7.65 -11.50 -12.35
C MET A 50 8.51 -11.84 -13.58
N ALA A 51 9.35 -10.89 -14.02
CA ALA A 51 10.24 -11.11 -15.15
C ALA A 51 11.44 -12.01 -14.81
N ALA A 52 11.85 -12.09 -13.54
CA ALA A 52 13.03 -12.82 -13.10
C ALA A 52 13.06 -14.32 -13.47
N PRO A 53 11.99 -15.10 -13.28
CA PRO A 53 11.98 -16.50 -13.71
C PRO A 53 12.14 -16.65 -15.24
N LEU A 54 11.59 -15.73 -16.03
CA LEU A 54 11.63 -15.77 -17.50
C LEU A 54 12.96 -15.26 -18.08
N ALA A 55 13.52 -14.20 -17.49
CA ALA A 55 14.70 -13.50 -18.02
C ALA A 55 16.03 -14.09 -17.52
N TRP A 56 16.08 -14.57 -16.27
CA TRP A 56 17.31 -15.06 -15.63
C TRP A 56 17.23 -16.51 -15.16
N GLY A 57 16.12 -17.21 -15.40
CA GLY A 57 15.92 -18.57 -14.88
C GLY A 57 15.94 -18.62 -13.35
N PHE A 58 15.53 -17.52 -12.70
CA PHE A 58 15.53 -17.42 -11.25
C PHE A 58 14.60 -18.48 -10.63
N ALA A 59 15.15 -19.31 -9.75
CA ALA A 59 14.39 -20.30 -9.01
C ALA A 59 14.06 -19.74 -7.61
N PRO A 60 12.78 -19.44 -7.31
CA PRO A 60 12.40 -18.92 -6.01
C PRO A 60 12.64 -19.97 -4.93
N ASP A 61 13.43 -19.59 -3.92
CA ASP A 61 13.63 -20.40 -2.72
C ASP A 61 12.54 -20.10 -1.67
N GLY A 62 12.41 -20.99 -0.68
CA GLY A 62 11.41 -20.85 0.38
C GLY A 62 11.58 -19.59 1.24
N PHE A 63 12.80 -19.11 1.46
CA PHE A 63 13.08 -17.89 2.20
C PHE A 63 12.65 -16.65 1.41
N THR A 64 12.95 -16.60 0.12
CA THR A 64 12.51 -15.53 -0.80
C THR A 64 10.99 -15.45 -0.85
N LEU A 65 10.29 -16.59 -0.88
CA LEU A 65 8.83 -16.64 -0.80
C LEU A 65 8.27 -16.11 0.52
N VAL A 66 8.87 -16.48 1.66
CA VAL A 66 8.46 -15.98 2.97
C VAL A 66 8.67 -14.47 3.07
N LEU A 67 9.79 -13.96 2.55
CA LEU A 67 10.07 -12.52 2.49
C LEU A 67 9.04 -11.80 1.62
N LEU A 68 8.73 -12.35 0.44
CA LEU A 68 7.72 -11.80 -0.47
C LEU A 68 6.32 -11.81 0.17
N ALA A 69 5.98 -12.87 0.88
CA ALA A 69 4.73 -12.96 1.65
C ALA A 69 4.67 -11.92 2.77
N ALA A 70 5.78 -11.67 3.48
CA ALA A 70 5.84 -10.63 4.51
C ALA A 70 5.60 -9.24 3.91
N VAL A 71 6.21 -8.93 2.76
CA VAL A 71 5.96 -7.69 2.03
C VAL A 71 4.50 -7.61 1.59
N ALA A 72 3.93 -8.68 1.04
CA ALA A 72 2.52 -8.73 0.67
C ALA A 72 1.58 -8.46 1.86
N ILE A 73 1.89 -9.00 3.05
CA ILE A 73 1.13 -8.72 4.28
C ILE A 73 1.22 -7.24 4.66
N VAL A 74 2.40 -6.64 4.61
CA VAL A 74 2.58 -5.20 4.89
C VAL A 74 1.76 -4.37 3.91
N GLU A 75 1.76 -4.73 2.64
CA GLU A 75 0.92 -4.09 1.63
C GLU A 75 -0.56 -4.26 1.97
N ILE A 76 -1.03 -5.47 2.30
CA ILE A 76 -2.44 -5.72 2.70
C ILE A 76 -2.84 -4.87 3.92
N VAL A 77 -2.02 -4.84 4.97
CA VAL A 77 -2.31 -4.01 6.15
C VAL A 77 -2.36 -2.53 5.77
N THR A 78 -1.46 -2.11 4.88
CA THR A 78 -1.43 -0.74 4.38
C THR A 78 -2.68 -0.41 3.56
N SER A 79 -3.21 -1.33 2.71
CA SER A 79 -4.47 -1.08 1.99
C SER A 79 -5.66 -0.95 2.94
N HIS A 80 -5.70 -1.72 4.02
CA HIS A 80 -6.76 -1.57 5.03
C HIS A 80 -6.75 -0.18 5.66
N HIS A 81 -5.58 0.32 6.05
CA HIS A 81 -5.46 1.68 6.61
C HIS A 81 -5.78 2.77 5.59
N TRP A 82 -5.59 2.48 4.30
CA TRP A 82 -5.81 3.42 3.19
C TRP A 82 -7.18 3.28 2.54
N ALA A 83 -8.02 2.34 3.00
CA ALA A 83 -9.35 2.11 2.46
C ALA A 83 -10.22 3.38 2.56
N CYS A 84 -10.14 4.07 3.69
CA CYS A 84 -10.86 5.31 3.99
C CYS A 84 -10.20 6.58 3.40
N GLY A 85 -9.07 6.45 2.69
CA GLY A 85 -8.29 7.59 2.21
C GLY A 85 -6.85 7.55 2.74
N VAL A 86 -5.99 8.42 2.20
CA VAL A 86 -4.60 8.52 2.64
C VAL A 86 -4.58 9.20 4.03
N PRO A 87 -3.82 8.70 5.01
CA PRO A 87 -3.71 9.37 6.31
C PRO A 87 -3.18 10.80 6.19
N ASP A 88 -3.69 11.71 7.01
CA ASP A 88 -3.41 13.16 6.90
C ASP A 88 -1.91 13.51 6.97
N SER A 89 -1.13 12.70 7.69
CA SER A 89 0.32 12.82 7.83
C SER A 89 1.09 12.70 6.50
N PHE A 90 0.51 12.06 5.48
CA PHE A 90 1.15 11.85 4.19
C PHE A 90 0.78 12.92 3.15
N TYR A 91 -0.07 13.88 3.47
CA TYR A 91 -0.31 15.03 2.60
C TYR A 91 0.81 16.07 2.73
N LYS A 92 1.02 16.83 1.66
CA LYS A 92 1.91 18.00 1.69
C LYS A 92 1.35 19.05 2.65
N PRO A 93 2.21 19.84 3.34
CA PRO A 93 1.75 20.92 4.23
C PRO A 93 0.82 21.87 3.46
N GLY A 94 -0.39 22.13 3.97
CA GLY A 94 -1.38 23.01 3.34
C GLY A 94 -2.24 22.38 2.23
N CYS A 95 -1.95 21.14 1.81
CA CYS A 95 -2.74 20.40 0.82
C CYS A 95 -3.58 19.26 1.42
N ALA A 96 -3.52 19.07 2.74
CA ALA A 96 -4.36 18.10 3.43
C ALA A 96 -5.83 18.40 3.10
N PRO A 97 -6.62 17.40 2.67
CA PRO A 97 -8.05 17.59 2.50
C PRO A 97 -8.58 18.09 3.84
N ARG A 98 -9.21 19.28 3.82
CA ARG A 98 -9.85 19.89 4.98
C ARG A 98 -10.73 18.82 5.63
N GLN A 99 -10.27 18.23 6.73
CA GLN A 99 -10.90 17.07 7.33
C GLN A 99 -12.40 17.34 7.48
N ARG A 100 -13.22 16.33 7.11
CA ARG A 100 -14.59 16.21 7.59
C ARG A 100 -14.54 16.50 9.09
N ARG A 101 -15.25 17.55 9.54
CA ARG A 101 -15.42 17.92 10.95
C ARG A 101 -15.59 16.65 11.80
N ALA A 102 -14.58 16.31 12.58
CA ALA A 102 -14.74 15.52 13.80
C ALA A 102 -15.30 16.38 14.95
N SER A 103 -15.62 17.66 14.67
CA SER A 103 -16.21 18.61 15.60
C SER A 103 -17.60 19.05 15.13
N ASP A 104 -18.52 18.10 15.05
CA ASP A 104 -19.80 18.30 15.73
C ASP A 104 -19.48 18.08 17.22
N ARG A 105 -18.92 19.10 17.86
CA ARG A 105 -19.70 19.99 18.73
C ARG A 105 -20.53 19.19 19.72
N ASN A 106 -19.85 18.37 20.52
CA ASN A 106 -20.31 17.96 21.85
C ASN A 106 -20.32 19.17 22.83
N GLU A 107 -20.66 20.37 22.33
CA GLU A 107 -20.84 21.60 23.11
C GLU A 107 -22.34 21.90 23.32
N GLY A 108 -23.19 20.88 23.27
CA GLY A 108 -24.63 20.99 23.53
C GLY A 108 -25.05 20.68 24.97
N GLY A 109 -24.10 20.47 25.90
CA GLY A 109 -24.39 19.84 27.20
C GLY A 109 -23.81 20.56 28.42
N HIS A 110 -23.94 21.89 28.53
CA HIS A 110 -23.84 22.54 29.86
C HIS A 110 -24.57 23.89 29.99
N HIS A 111 -25.73 24.03 29.35
CA HIS A 111 -26.68 25.11 29.64
C HIS A 111 -28.05 24.51 29.97
N ALA A 112 -28.22 23.97 31.17
CA ALA A 112 -29.54 23.80 31.80
C ALA A 112 -29.40 23.34 33.26
N GLY A 113 -30.04 24.07 34.17
CA GLY A 113 -30.30 23.67 35.56
C GLY A 113 -29.37 24.37 36.56
N ALA A 114 -29.65 25.61 36.95
CA ALA A 114 -30.62 26.00 37.98
C ALA A 114 -29.92 26.16 39.35
#